data_AF-A0A9X0R459-F1
#
_entry.id   AF-A0A9X0R459-F1
#
_cell.length_a   1.000
_cell.length_b   1.000
_cell.length_c   1.000
_cell.angle_alpha   90.00
_cell.angle_beta   90.00
_cell.angle_gamma   90.00
#
_symmetry.space_group_name_H-M   'P 1'
#
loop_
_entity.id
_entity.type
_entity.pdbx_description
1 polymer ?
#
loop_
_entity_poly.entity_id
_entity_poly.type
_entity_poly.pdbx_seq_one_letter_code
_entity_poly.pdbx_strand_id
1 'polypeptide(L)'
;MTNTVEEGLDSQPSKITISYNEGPPASGKSEFLKRLMLGEPGRYLLAVPTQRLLSEQTEGPDGIRTRFAAAGLPSSAEVIAISTATHTRSVRRALAEAGILYRDNGHVVVVCTHAALMTTDLSAFDGWTLLIDEVPNIVACDTWRTGGSVAQFEANYRLLPVTGSTTWSRVAVRTDAPGAAAIAGDDLVNGLATFHRRALSRSGVYVNLTDWAEMESGENWSWWSIWEVSELAVFDRVLLVGNAFSHSVSRRLMSERPGDGWRADFRQFSLPGERRSVAPRRVVIRYFTEHAGSTSFWTKHSDGQRCIQTVAAWIAAHTPADTHMFAANRLIEAPLTQAQIKGLRLTPGVAGSNEYDSHQHASIIYSAKLTPQEEKALALFHIDPDEVRRSREFETILQFVFRGIIRRPEFGGTCFWNVYDGDQARFLKAFVEEHGMAEVELQYVDVGIGDIVRPKKHRKAVGDAADARKAKRRRNNTERVRAHRERKKAERVASGDHRGRGRPRKDGGTKASP
;
A
#
# COMPACT_ATOMS: atom_id res chain seq x y z
N MET A 1 21.06 35.77 40.06
CA MET A 1 19.63 35.38 40.07
C MET A 1 19.13 35.38 38.63
N THR A 2 19.24 34.23 37.98
CA THR A 2 18.67 33.96 36.65
C THR A 2 18.06 32.57 36.77
N ASN A 3 16.76 32.53 37.08
CA ASN A 3 15.99 31.31 37.16
C ASN A 3 15.73 30.80 35.74
N THR A 4 16.51 29.81 35.32
CA THR A 4 16.14 28.91 34.24
C THR A 4 15.10 27.95 34.80
N VAL A 5 13.84 28.21 34.50
CA VAL A 5 12.74 27.30 34.79
C VAL A 5 12.80 26.19 33.73
N GLU A 6 13.50 25.10 34.05
CA GLU A 6 13.28 23.81 33.40
C GLU A 6 11.96 23.24 33.93
N GLU A 7 10.83 23.72 33.39
CA GLU A 7 9.54 23.04 33.51
C GLU A 7 9.51 21.87 32.52
N GLY A 8 10.25 20.81 32.86
CA GLY A 8 10.05 19.49 32.32
C GLY A 8 8.80 18.88 32.94
N LEU A 9 7.62 19.33 32.51
CA LEU A 9 6.37 18.62 32.76
C LEU A 9 6.42 17.33 31.94
N ASP A 10 6.75 16.25 32.65
CA ASP A 10 6.72 14.85 32.25
C ASP A 10 5.26 14.43 31.94
N SER A 11 4.65 15.06 30.93
CA SER A 11 3.28 14.76 30.52
C SER A 11 3.30 13.39 29.88
N GLN A 12 2.76 12.40 30.60
CA GLN A 12 2.61 11.07 30.04
C GLN A 12 1.80 11.18 28.75
N PRO A 13 2.30 10.58 27.65
CA PRO A 13 1.61 10.66 26.38
C PRO A 13 0.21 10.06 26.51
N SER A 14 -0.77 10.71 25.88
CA SER A 14 -2.14 10.25 25.82
C SER A 14 -2.21 8.86 25.17
N LYS A 15 -3.20 8.06 25.56
CA LYS A 15 -3.31 6.64 25.19
C LYS A 15 -4.49 6.40 24.27
N ILE A 16 -4.28 5.70 23.16
CA ILE A 16 -5.33 5.21 22.25
C ILE A 16 -5.41 3.70 22.36
N THR A 17 -6.59 3.17 22.66
CA THR A 17 -6.79 1.72 22.75
C THR A 17 -7.45 1.20 21.47
N ILE A 18 -6.76 0.32 20.75
CA ILE A 18 -7.28 -0.39 19.58
C ILE A 18 -7.56 -1.83 20.00
N SER A 19 -8.84 -2.19 20.07
CA SER A 19 -9.24 -3.57 20.28
C SER A 19 -9.18 -4.30 18.94
N TYR A 20 -8.50 -5.44 18.85
CA TYR A 20 -8.34 -6.14 17.58
C TYR A 20 -8.66 -7.63 17.66
N ASN A 21 -9.17 -8.17 16.56
CA ASN A 21 -9.28 -9.60 16.34
C ASN A 21 -8.51 -9.99 15.07
N GLU A 22 -7.69 -11.02 15.20
CA GLU A 22 -6.89 -11.57 14.10
C GLU A 22 -7.16 -13.03 13.82
N GLY A 23 -8.40 -13.47 14.09
CA GLY A 23 -8.82 -14.80 13.72
C GLY A 23 -8.59 -15.07 12.23
N PRO A 24 -8.42 -16.33 11.83
CA PRO A 24 -8.06 -16.67 10.46
C PRO A 24 -9.15 -16.28 9.45
N PRO A 25 -8.88 -16.35 8.12
CA PRO A 25 -9.93 -16.21 7.13
C PRO A 25 -11.13 -17.12 7.43
N ALA A 26 -12.34 -16.64 7.14
CA ALA A 26 -13.60 -17.33 7.45
C ALA A 26 -13.96 -17.50 8.95
N SER A 27 -13.23 -16.90 9.88
CA SER A 27 -13.55 -16.95 11.32
C SER A 27 -14.81 -16.17 11.77
N GLY A 28 -15.55 -15.54 10.85
CA GLY A 28 -16.75 -14.77 11.18
C GLY A 28 -16.49 -13.30 11.59
N LYS A 29 -15.32 -12.73 11.29
CA LYS A 29 -14.97 -11.33 11.60
C LYS A 29 -15.99 -10.30 11.09
N SER A 30 -16.29 -10.30 9.79
CA SER A 30 -17.25 -9.35 9.22
C SER A 30 -18.67 -9.59 9.72
N GLU A 31 -19.02 -10.85 10.04
CA GLU A 31 -20.30 -11.21 10.66
C GLU A 31 -20.43 -10.66 12.08
N PHE A 32 -19.35 -10.72 12.86
CA PHE A 32 -19.29 -10.13 14.19
C PHE A 32 -19.54 -8.62 14.15
N LEU A 33 -18.91 -7.88 13.22
CA LEU A 33 -19.17 -6.44 13.07
C LEU A 33 -20.64 -6.14 12.76
N LYS A 34 -21.26 -6.91 11.87
CA LYS A 34 -22.69 -6.76 11.55
C LYS A 34 -23.57 -7.03 12.76
N ARG A 35 -23.30 -8.11 13.50
CA ARG A 35 -24.04 -8.46 14.72
C ARG A 35 -23.89 -7.39 15.80
N LEU A 36 -22.70 -6.81 15.94
CA LEU A 36 -22.46 -5.69 16.85
C LEU A 36 -23.36 -4.51 16.51
N MET A 37 -23.34 -4.05 15.26
CA MET A 37 -24.18 -2.92 14.81
C MET A 37 -25.69 -3.21 14.92
N LEU A 38 -26.10 -4.47 14.74
CA LEU A 38 -27.50 -4.87 14.90
C LEU A 38 -27.95 -4.93 16.36
N GLY A 39 -27.09 -5.41 17.25
CA GLY A 39 -27.43 -5.68 18.65
C GLY A 39 -27.24 -4.48 19.57
N GLU A 40 -26.38 -3.53 19.20
CA GLU A 40 -26.04 -2.35 20.00
C GLU A 40 -26.40 -1.08 19.22
N PRO A 41 -27.56 -0.45 19.45
CA PRO A 41 -27.88 0.85 18.87
C PRO A 41 -26.81 1.89 19.22
N GLY A 42 -26.39 2.66 18.23
CA GLY A 42 -25.32 3.65 18.38
C GLY A 42 -24.84 4.22 17.06
N ARG A 43 -23.78 5.04 17.12
CA ARG A 43 -23.19 5.74 15.97
C ARG A 43 -21.89 5.06 15.56
N TYR A 44 -21.86 4.53 14.34
CA TYR A 44 -20.76 3.71 13.84
C TYR A 44 -20.15 4.30 12.58
N LEU A 45 -18.82 4.28 12.50
CA LEU A 45 -18.08 4.41 11.25
C LEU A 45 -17.46 3.05 10.91
N LEU A 46 -17.91 2.42 9.83
CA LEU A 46 -17.35 1.18 9.30
C LEU A 46 -16.43 1.48 8.13
N ALA A 47 -15.14 1.18 8.28
CA ALA A 47 -14.15 1.31 7.23
C ALA A 47 -13.82 -0.06 6.61
N VAL A 48 -13.86 -0.13 5.27
CA VAL A 48 -13.61 -1.37 4.51
C VAL A 48 -12.51 -1.17 3.46
N PRO A 49 -11.82 -2.21 2.96
CA PRO A 49 -10.68 -2.05 2.06
C PRO A 49 -11.06 -1.54 0.67
N THR A 50 -12.25 -1.87 0.15
CA THR A 50 -12.60 -1.60 -1.26
C THR A 50 -14.03 -1.09 -1.42
N GLN A 51 -14.29 -0.42 -2.55
CA GLN A 51 -15.64 0.03 -2.92
C GLN A 51 -16.60 -1.13 -3.16
N ARG A 52 -16.12 -2.24 -3.73
CA ARG A 52 -16.92 -3.46 -3.89
C ARG A 52 -17.41 -3.97 -2.52
N LEU A 53 -16.50 -4.08 -1.54
CA LEU A 53 -16.89 -4.52 -0.21
C LEU A 53 -17.82 -3.51 0.47
N LEU A 54 -17.63 -2.22 0.23
CA LEU A 54 -18.54 -1.19 0.73
C LEU A 54 -19.97 -1.46 0.25
N SER A 55 -20.17 -1.66 -1.05
CA SER A 55 -21.49 -2.00 -1.62
C SER A 55 -22.04 -3.32 -1.08
N GLU A 56 -21.21 -4.36 -0.98
CA GLU A 56 -21.61 -5.66 -0.41
C GLU A 56 -22.05 -5.54 1.07
N GLN A 57 -21.34 -4.73 1.85
CA GLN A 57 -21.64 -4.50 3.27
C GLN A 57 -22.90 -3.65 3.45
N THR A 58 -23.22 -2.73 2.53
CA THR A 58 -24.38 -1.85 2.68
C THR A 58 -25.65 -2.43 2.04
N GLU A 59 -25.57 -2.90 0.80
CA GLU A 59 -26.72 -3.20 -0.08
C GLU A 59 -26.83 -4.66 -0.49
N GLY A 60 -25.80 -5.48 -0.22
CA GLY A 60 -25.82 -6.90 -0.57
C GLY A 60 -26.95 -7.68 0.12
N PRO A 61 -27.21 -8.94 -0.30
CA PRO A 61 -28.18 -9.82 0.35
C PRO A 61 -27.91 -9.98 1.86
N ASP A 62 -26.63 -10.02 2.23
CA ASP A 62 -26.16 -10.06 3.62
C ASP A 62 -25.76 -8.68 4.16
N GLY A 63 -26.13 -7.60 3.47
CA GLY A 63 -25.79 -6.23 3.81
C GLY A 63 -26.49 -5.73 5.07
N ILE A 64 -25.94 -4.68 5.67
CA ILE A 64 -26.41 -4.08 6.92
C ILE A 64 -27.87 -3.60 6.77
N ARG A 65 -28.22 -2.97 5.65
CA ARG A 65 -29.60 -2.52 5.40
C ARG A 65 -30.60 -3.69 5.41
N THR A 66 -30.30 -4.75 4.68
CA THR A 66 -31.16 -5.94 4.59
C THR A 66 -31.35 -6.58 5.96
N ARG A 67 -30.28 -6.63 6.77
CA ARG A 67 -30.36 -7.16 8.13
C ARG A 67 -31.10 -6.25 9.11
N PHE A 68 -30.95 -4.93 8.98
CA PHE A 68 -31.69 -3.96 9.77
C PHE A 68 -33.19 -4.13 9.51
N ALA A 69 -33.59 -4.25 8.24
CA ALA A 69 -34.97 -4.51 7.85
C ALA A 69 -35.48 -5.86 8.38
N ALA A 70 -34.70 -6.93 8.25
CA ALA A 70 -35.07 -8.26 8.75
C ALA A 70 -35.20 -8.32 10.28
N ALA A 71 -34.42 -7.53 11.00
CA ALA A 71 -34.49 -7.41 12.46
C ALA A 71 -35.62 -6.49 12.95
N GLY A 72 -36.36 -5.83 12.04
CA GLY A 72 -37.43 -4.90 12.41
C GLY A 72 -36.94 -3.64 13.11
N LEU A 73 -35.69 -3.20 12.84
CA LEU A 73 -35.16 -1.97 13.40
C LEU A 73 -35.99 -0.76 12.94
N PRO A 74 -36.15 0.28 13.78
CA PRO A 74 -36.95 1.45 13.44
C PRO A 74 -36.38 2.16 12.21
N SER A 75 -37.24 2.89 11.49
CA SER A 75 -36.82 3.66 10.32
C SER A 75 -35.78 4.75 10.61
N SER A 76 -35.61 5.12 11.89
CA SER A 76 -34.55 6.01 12.35
C SER A 76 -33.15 5.39 12.36
N ALA A 77 -33.04 4.06 12.19
CA ALA A 77 -31.76 3.37 12.01
C ALA A 77 -31.26 3.56 10.57
N GLU A 78 -30.26 4.41 10.39
CA GLU A 78 -29.75 4.76 9.07
C GLU A 78 -28.45 4.04 8.72
N VAL A 79 -28.30 3.66 7.46
CA VAL A 79 -27.02 3.19 6.89
C VAL A 79 -26.64 4.16 5.79
N ILE A 80 -25.43 4.71 5.82
CA ILE A 80 -24.97 5.75 4.90
C ILE A 80 -23.69 5.28 4.21
N ALA A 81 -23.77 5.07 2.90
CA ALA A 81 -22.62 4.66 2.08
C ALA A 81 -21.89 5.91 1.56
N ILE A 82 -20.61 6.07 1.90
CA ILE A 82 -19.77 7.17 1.40
C ILE A 82 -18.65 6.62 0.53
N SER A 83 -18.86 6.69 -0.78
CA SER A 83 -17.95 6.25 -1.84
C SER A 83 -17.94 7.25 -3.00
N THR A 84 -17.00 7.09 -3.95
CA THR A 84 -17.00 7.92 -5.17
C THR A 84 -18.23 7.69 -6.04
N ALA A 85 -18.92 6.55 -5.92
CA ALA A 85 -20.17 6.28 -6.62
C ALA A 85 -21.32 7.14 -6.07
N THR A 86 -21.37 7.29 -4.75
CA THR A 86 -22.41 8.07 -4.05
C THR A 86 -22.10 9.57 -3.96
N HIS A 87 -20.81 9.94 -3.93
CA HIS A 87 -20.34 11.28 -3.61
C HIS A 87 -19.22 11.69 -4.58
N THR A 88 -19.59 11.88 -5.84
CA THR A 88 -18.68 12.16 -6.97
C THR A 88 -17.82 13.41 -6.78
N ARG A 89 -18.32 14.43 -6.08
CA ARG A 89 -17.64 15.72 -5.90
C ARG A 89 -16.56 15.70 -4.80
N SER A 90 -16.79 15.03 -3.67
CA SER A 90 -15.79 14.91 -2.60
C SER A 90 -16.20 13.91 -1.52
N VAL A 91 -15.65 12.70 -1.59
CA VAL A 91 -15.76 11.66 -0.53
C VAL A 91 -15.25 12.18 0.81
N ARG A 92 -14.13 12.93 0.82
CA ARG A 92 -13.54 13.51 2.03
C ARG A 92 -14.49 14.48 2.72
N ARG A 93 -15.10 15.39 1.95
CA ARG A 93 -16.02 16.39 2.49
C ARG A 93 -17.28 15.71 3.04
N ALA A 94 -17.87 14.79 2.27
CA ALA A 94 -19.04 14.05 2.71
C ALA A 94 -18.78 13.26 4.00
N LEU A 95 -17.61 12.61 4.11
CA LEU A 95 -17.25 11.86 5.32
C LEU A 95 -17.01 12.80 6.51
N ALA A 96 -16.35 13.94 6.33
CA ALA A 96 -16.15 14.93 7.40
C ALA A 96 -17.49 15.53 7.88
N GLU A 97 -18.39 15.84 6.94
CA GLU A 97 -19.72 16.38 7.25
C GLU A 97 -20.64 15.34 7.91
N ALA A 98 -20.47 14.05 7.63
CA ALA A 98 -21.30 12.98 8.19
C ALA A 98 -21.26 12.92 9.72
N GLY A 99 -20.09 13.13 10.33
CA GLY A 99 -19.98 13.18 11.80
C GLY A 99 -20.83 14.29 12.43
N ILE A 100 -20.99 15.42 11.72
CA ILE A 100 -21.82 16.56 12.15
C ILE A 100 -23.30 16.27 11.87
N LEU A 101 -23.62 15.86 10.64
CA LEU A 101 -24.98 15.70 10.16
C LEU A 101 -25.76 14.66 10.96
N TYR A 102 -25.09 13.57 11.35
CA TYR A 102 -25.70 12.44 12.03
C TYR A 102 -25.36 12.38 13.53
N ARG A 103 -24.84 13.47 14.10
CA ARG A 103 -24.41 13.50 15.51
C ARG A 103 -25.55 13.19 16.49
N ASP A 104 -26.77 13.59 16.16
CA ASP A 104 -27.95 13.46 17.02
C ASP A 104 -28.78 12.19 16.71
N ASN A 105 -28.34 11.38 15.74
CA ASN A 105 -29.02 10.13 15.40
C ASN A 105 -28.78 9.09 16.49
N GLY A 106 -29.86 8.47 16.99
CA GLY A 106 -29.77 7.41 18.00
C GLY A 106 -29.14 6.11 17.46
N HIS A 107 -29.29 5.84 16.16
CA HIS A 107 -28.61 4.72 15.51
C HIS A 107 -28.27 5.02 14.05
N VAL A 108 -26.97 5.03 13.72
CA VAL A 108 -26.50 5.30 12.37
C VAL A 108 -25.20 4.53 12.09
N VAL A 109 -25.08 4.02 10.87
CA VAL A 109 -23.87 3.35 10.38
C VAL A 109 -23.39 4.07 9.13
N VAL A 110 -22.31 4.82 9.24
CA VAL A 110 -21.59 5.39 8.08
C VAL A 110 -20.57 4.36 7.60
N VAL A 111 -20.57 4.04 6.31
CA VAL A 111 -19.62 3.09 5.70
C VAL A 111 -18.72 3.82 4.72
N CYS A 112 -17.40 3.69 4.88
CA CYS A 112 -16.40 4.32 4.02
C CYS A 112 -15.27 3.33 3.66
N THR A 113 -14.37 3.74 2.76
CA THR A 113 -13.17 2.94 2.46
C THR A 113 -12.00 3.31 3.36
N HIS A 114 -11.02 2.40 3.54
CA HIS A 114 -9.76 2.71 4.23
C HIS A 114 -9.07 3.96 3.65
N ALA A 115 -9.10 4.12 2.33
CA ALA A 115 -8.54 5.30 1.68
C ALA A 115 -9.25 6.61 2.11
N ALA A 116 -10.58 6.57 2.26
CA ALA A 116 -11.35 7.71 2.75
C ALA A 116 -11.08 7.99 4.22
N LEU A 117 -11.06 6.94 5.07
CA LEU A 117 -10.71 7.03 6.49
C LEU A 117 -9.37 7.75 6.68
N MET A 118 -8.32 7.31 5.97
CA MET A 118 -6.95 7.81 6.16
C MET A 118 -6.66 9.17 5.52
N THR A 119 -7.62 9.78 4.82
CA THR A 119 -7.42 11.07 4.12
C THR A 119 -8.41 12.15 4.53
N THR A 120 -9.27 11.86 5.50
CA THR A 120 -10.34 12.74 5.97
C THR A 120 -10.03 13.25 7.38
N ASP A 121 -10.46 14.48 7.68
CA ASP A 121 -10.45 14.94 9.07
C ASP A 121 -11.62 14.30 9.81
N LEU A 122 -11.32 13.50 10.83
CA LEU A 122 -12.29 12.72 11.59
C LEU A 122 -12.73 13.43 12.88
N SER A 123 -12.32 14.69 13.08
CA SER A 123 -12.59 15.46 14.30
C SER A 123 -14.09 15.56 14.68
N ALA A 124 -15.00 15.41 13.73
CA ALA A 124 -16.45 15.42 13.96
C ALA A 124 -17.03 14.09 14.47
N PHE A 125 -16.22 13.04 14.62
CA PHE A 125 -16.67 11.69 15.05
C PHE A 125 -16.54 11.46 16.56
N ASP A 126 -16.47 12.53 17.35
CA ASP A 126 -16.47 12.45 18.82
C ASP A 126 -17.73 11.71 19.32
N GLY A 127 -17.55 10.71 20.18
CA GLY A 127 -18.67 9.89 20.67
C GLY A 127 -19.11 8.75 19.74
N TRP A 128 -18.33 8.42 18.69
CA TRP A 128 -18.63 7.34 17.73
C TRP A 128 -17.76 6.09 17.98
N THR A 129 -18.24 4.94 17.51
CA THR A 129 -17.46 3.70 17.42
C THR A 129 -16.90 3.50 16.01
N LEU A 130 -15.58 3.37 15.89
CA LEU A 130 -14.91 3.00 14.65
C LEU A 130 -14.74 1.48 14.54
N LEU A 131 -15.20 0.93 13.43
CA LEU A 131 -15.03 -0.46 13.02
C LEU A 131 -14.16 -0.50 11.77
N ILE A 132 -13.05 -1.26 11.80
CA ILE A 132 -12.15 -1.44 10.66
C ILE A 132 -12.18 -2.90 10.25
N ASP A 133 -12.63 -3.18 9.02
CA ASP A 133 -12.63 -4.52 8.42
C ASP A 133 -11.40 -4.68 7.51
N GLU A 134 -10.60 -5.72 7.74
CA GLU A 134 -9.25 -5.93 7.21
C GLU A 134 -8.19 -4.92 7.70
N VAL A 135 -6.92 -5.32 7.63
CA VAL A 135 -5.81 -4.45 8.05
C VAL A 135 -5.60 -3.32 7.01
N PRO A 136 -5.69 -2.04 7.39
CA PRO A 136 -5.46 -0.94 6.45
C PRO A 136 -3.99 -0.87 6.06
N ASN A 137 -3.69 -0.60 4.79
CA ASN A 137 -2.34 -0.23 4.37
C ASN A 137 -2.09 1.24 4.70
N ILE A 138 -1.42 1.48 5.82
CA ILE A 138 -1.21 2.83 6.35
C ILE A 138 -0.03 3.57 5.70
N VAL A 139 0.76 2.88 4.87
CA VAL A 139 1.89 3.47 4.15
C VAL A 139 1.46 3.81 2.73
N ALA A 140 1.65 5.07 2.36
CA ALA A 140 1.61 5.51 0.98
C ALA A 140 3.00 6.03 0.58
N CYS A 141 3.47 5.62 -0.59
CA CYS A 141 4.76 6.06 -1.11
C CYS A 141 4.79 5.89 -2.62
N ASP A 142 5.58 6.73 -3.28
CA ASP A 142 5.79 6.64 -4.73
C ASP A 142 7.13 7.25 -5.11
N THR A 143 7.50 7.11 -6.38
CA THR A 143 8.73 7.64 -6.95
C THR A 143 8.47 8.31 -8.28
N TRP A 144 8.88 9.56 -8.38
CA TRP A 144 8.59 10.40 -9.53
C TRP A 144 9.85 10.90 -10.20
N ARG A 145 9.66 11.25 -11.48
CA ARG A 145 10.65 11.93 -12.31
C ARG A 145 9.97 13.13 -12.96
N THR A 146 9.89 14.22 -12.21
CA THR A 146 9.07 15.40 -12.55
C THR A 146 9.91 16.67 -12.62
N GLY A 147 11.13 16.59 -13.16
CA GLY A 147 12.03 17.74 -13.28
C GLY A 147 11.47 18.90 -14.10
N GLY A 148 10.53 18.65 -15.02
CA GLY A 148 9.82 19.71 -15.75
C GLY A 148 8.77 20.47 -14.93
N SER A 149 8.44 19.99 -13.72
CA SER A 149 7.36 20.53 -12.89
C SER A 149 7.87 21.29 -11.66
N VAL A 150 9.17 21.61 -11.57
CA VAL A 150 9.77 22.27 -10.38
C VAL A 150 9.00 23.52 -9.97
N ALA A 151 8.76 24.43 -10.92
CA ALA A 151 8.03 25.67 -10.67
C ALA A 151 6.62 25.43 -10.11
N GLN A 152 5.94 24.36 -10.56
CA GLN A 152 4.64 23.98 -10.03
C GLN A 152 4.75 23.46 -8.59
N PHE A 153 5.78 22.68 -8.25
CA PHE A 153 5.99 22.21 -6.89
C PHE A 153 6.34 23.36 -5.94
N GLU A 154 7.20 24.30 -6.35
CA GLU A 154 7.55 25.50 -5.57
C GLU A 154 6.36 26.42 -5.33
N ALA A 155 5.49 26.56 -6.34
CA ALA A 155 4.28 27.37 -6.25
C ALA A 155 3.25 26.80 -5.26
N ASN A 156 3.21 25.47 -5.09
CA ASN A 156 2.17 24.79 -4.31
C ASN A 156 2.65 24.26 -2.95
N TYR A 157 3.95 24.04 -2.78
CA TYR A 157 4.50 23.33 -1.63
C TYR A 157 5.78 23.99 -1.10
N ARG A 158 5.99 23.88 0.21
CA ARG A 158 7.25 24.20 0.88
C ARG A 158 7.87 22.93 1.46
N LEU A 159 9.19 22.86 1.44
CA LEU A 159 9.95 21.82 2.12
C LEU A 159 10.37 22.35 3.50
N LEU A 160 9.98 21.63 4.54
CA LEU A 160 10.35 21.90 5.92
C LEU A 160 11.39 20.85 6.36
N PRO A 161 12.49 21.26 7.02
CA PRO A 161 13.46 20.30 7.53
C PRO A 161 12.84 19.38 8.57
N VAL A 162 13.27 18.13 8.59
CA VAL A 162 12.85 17.14 9.59
C VAL A 162 13.96 16.96 10.62
N THR A 163 13.63 17.13 11.90
CA THR A 163 14.59 16.94 13.00
C THR A 163 15.25 15.57 12.91
N GLY A 164 16.58 15.53 12.92
CA GLY A 164 17.35 14.28 12.84
C GLY A 164 17.51 13.69 11.43
N SER A 165 17.05 14.37 10.37
CA SER A 165 17.27 13.94 8.99
C SER A 165 17.87 15.05 8.13
N THR A 166 18.91 14.71 7.36
CA THR A 166 19.52 15.59 6.35
C THR A 166 19.08 15.27 4.94
N THR A 167 18.29 14.21 4.75
CA THR A 167 17.89 13.70 3.43
C THR A 167 16.40 13.74 3.18
N TRP A 168 15.61 14.06 4.20
CA TRP A 168 14.15 14.11 4.11
C TRP A 168 13.62 15.46 4.58
N SER A 169 12.66 15.98 3.82
CA SER A 169 11.89 17.16 4.18
C SER A 169 10.40 16.82 4.30
N ARG A 170 9.71 17.45 5.24
CA ARG A 170 8.25 17.43 5.34
C ARG A 170 7.67 18.42 4.32
N VAL A 171 6.66 17.99 3.59
CA VAL A 171 5.94 18.83 2.64
C VAL A 171 4.85 19.60 3.37
N ALA A 172 4.87 20.92 3.26
CA ALA A 172 3.79 21.80 3.69
C ALA A 172 3.08 22.37 2.46
N VAL A 173 1.76 22.19 2.39
CA VAL A 173 0.94 22.78 1.34
C VAL A 173 0.81 24.28 1.58
N ARG A 174 1.00 25.09 0.55
CA ARG A 174 0.87 26.54 0.63
C ARG A 174 -0.60 26.95 0.64
N THR A 175 -0.91 28.10 1.24
CA THR A 175 -2.29 28.59 1.39
C THR A 175 -2.97 28.90 0.05
N ASP A 176 -2.20 29.23 -0.97
CA ASP A 176 -2.62 29.55 -2.33
C ASP A 176 -2.62 28.33 -3.27
N ALA A 177 -2.25 27.14 -2.78
CA ALA A 177 -2.23 25.94 -3.60
C ALA A 177 -3.66 25.50 -4.00
N PRO A 178 -3.86 24.97 -5.23
CA PRO A 178 -5.13 24.39 -5.64
C PRO A 178 -5.55 23.26 -4.70
N GLY A 179 -6.87 23.14 -4.47
CA GLY A 179 -7.41 22.02 -3.69
C GLY A 179 -7.26 20.67 -4.42
N ALA A 180 -7.36 19.58 -3.66
CA ALA A 180 -7.18 18.22 -4.16
C ALA A 180 -8.10 17.86 -5.35
N ALA A 181 -9.32 18.40 -5.42
CA ALA A 181 -10.25 18.15 -6.52
C ALA A 181 -9.79 18.82 -7.83
N ALA A 182 -9.22 20.01 -7.75
CA ALA A 182 -8.65 20.70 -8.92
C ALA A 182 -7.44 19.94 -9.47
N ILE A 183 -6.59 19.41 -8.59
CA ILE A 183 -5.45 18.56 -8.98
C ILE A 183 -5.90 17.22 -9.57
N ALA A 184 -6.93 16.59 -8.98
CA ALA A 184 -7.42 15.30 -9.48
C ALA A 184 -8.13 15.41 -10.84
N GLY A 185 -8.71 16.57 -11.15
CA GLY A 185 -9.34 16.85 -12.45
C GLY A 185 -8.37 17.28 -13.54
N ASP A 186 -7.08 17.42 -13.23
CA ASP A 186 -6.05 17.76 -14.20
C ASP A 186 -5.32 16.49 -14.67
N ASP A 187 -5.55 16.14 -15.94
CA ASP A 187 -5.00 14.95 -16.59
C ASP A 187 -3.47 14.92 -16.58
N LEU A 188 -2.80 16.07 -16.51
CA LEU A 188 -1.34 16.17 -16.49
C LEU A 188 -0.75 15.80 -15.13
N VAL A 189 -1.54 15.83 -14.05
CA VAL A 189 -1.09 15.60 -12.67
C VAL A 189 -1.91 14.57 -11.91
N ASN A 190 -2.64 13.67 -12.60
CA ASN A 190 -3.49 12.66 -11.96
C ASN A 190 -2.74 11.80 -10.91
N GLY A 191 -1.43 11.56 -11.09
CA GLY A 191 -0.57 10.89 -10.10
C GLY A 191 -0.33 11.68 -8.79
N LEU A 192 -0.51 13.00 -8.80
CA LEU A 192 -0.26 13.92 -7.69
C LEU A 192 -1.41 13.94 -6.66
N ALA A 193 -2.61 13.48 -7.03
CA ALA A 193 -3.79 13.60 -6.17
C ALA A 193 -3.61 12.90 -4.82
N THR A 194 -2.99 11.71 -4.79
CA THR A 194 -2.71 11.01 -3.52
C THR A 194 -1.68 11.74 -2.67
N PHE A 195 -0.59 12.21 -3.28
CA PHE A 195 0.43 13.02 -2.59
C PHE A 195 -0.19 14.27 -1.99
N HIS A 196 -0.96 15.03 -2.76
CA HIS A 196 -1.56 16.27 -2.28
C HIS A 196 -2.58 16.01 -1.15
N ARG A 197 -3.44 14.97 -1.29
CA ARG A 197 -4.36 14.56 -0.21
C ARG A 197 -3.62 14.23 1.08
N ARG A 198 -2.49 13.53 0.99
CA ARG A 198 -1.66 13.18 2.15
C ARG A 198 -0.91 14.39 2.70
N ALA A 199 -0.45 15.31 1.86
CA ALA A 199 0.20 16.55 2.28
C ALA A 199 -0.77 17.46 3.06
N LEU A 200 -2.07 17.41 2.74
CA LEU A 200 -3.15 18.06 3.48
C LEU A 200 -3.63 17.30 4.74
N SER A 201 -3.13 16.09 4.99
CA SER A 201 -3.49 15.29 6.18
C SER A 201 -2.55 15.59 7.34
N ARG A 202 -2.97 15.29 8.57
CA ARG A 202 -2.14 15.50 9.78
C ARG A 202 -0.81 14.73 9.69
N SER A 203 -0.92 13.49 9.24
CA SER A 203 0.17 12.57 8.90
C SER A 203 1.22 13.15 7.95
N GLY A 204 0.82 14.09 7.08
CA GLY A 204 1.71 14.79 6.15
C GLY A 204 2.37 13.90 5.10
N VAL A 205 3.30 14.48 4.34
CA VAL A 205 4.14 13.79 3.35
C VAL A 205 5.59 14.17 3.57
N TYR A 206 6.48 13.21 3.35
CA TYR A 206 7.92 13.38 3.43
C TYR A 206 8.54 13.05 2.08
N VAL A 207 9.48 13.88 1.63
CA VAL A 207 10.19 13.71 0.34
C VAL A 207 11.69 13.63 0.57
N ASN A 208 12.39 12.86 -0.25
CA ASN A 208 13.85 12.74 -0.15
C ASN A 208 14.60 13.88 -0.85
N LEU A 209 14.08 15.10 -0.69
CA LEU A 209 14.62 16.34 -1.27
C LEU A 209 14.80 17.35 -0.14
N THR A 210 15.85 18.15 -0.21
CA THR A 210 16.06 19.31 0.67
C THR A 210 15.69 20.62 -0.01
N ASP A 211 15.74 20.65 -1.34
CA ASP A 211 15.33 21.76 -2.18
C ASP A 211 14.60 21.24 -3.43
N TRP A 212 13.57 21.96 -3.90
CA TRP A 212 12.85 21.57 -5.11
C TRP A 212 13.72 21.65 -6.38
N ALA A 213 14.74 22.51 -6.41
CA ALA A 213 15.72 22.60 -7.51
C ALA A 213 16.47 21.27 -7.75
N GLU A 214 16.54 20.38 -6.76
CA GLU A 214 17.11 19.04 -6.94
C GLU A 214 16.35 18.20 -7.99
N MET A 215 15.06 18.48 -8.21
CA MET A 215 14.25 17.83 -9.23
C MET A 215 14.76 18.11 -10.66
N GLU A 216 15.40 19.26 -10.90
CA GLU A 216 15.93 19.65 -12.21
C GLU A 216 17.04 18.71 -12.70
N SER A 217 17.71 18.01 -11.78
CA SER A 217 18.73 17.00 -12.11
C SER A 217 18.20 15.88 -13.00
N GLY A 218 16.87 15.70 -13.04
CA GLY A 218 16.21 14.61 -13.75
C GLY A 218 16.44 13.24 -13.09
N GLU A 219 17.03 13.19 -11.89
CA GLU A 219 17.04 12.00 -11.05
C GLU A 219 15.64 11.73 -10.49
N ASN A 220 15.37 10.47 -10.14
CA ASN A 220 14.12 10.11 -9.48
C ASN A 220 14.16 10.59 -8.03
N TRP A 221 13.06 11.14 -7.56
CA TRP A 221 12.81 11.42 -6.15
C TRP A 221 11.62 10.59 -5.66
N SER A 222 11.52 10.41 -4.36
CA SER A 222 10.56 9.55 -3.69
C SER A 222 9.88 10.30 -2.57
N TRP A 223 8.65 9.90 -2.30
CA TRP A 223 7.91 10.40 -1.15
C TRP A 223 7.27 9.27 -0.39
N TRP A 224 6.98 9.51 0.88
CA TRP A 224 6.16 8.62 1.71
C TRP A 224 5.28 9.40 2.68
N SER A 225 4.25 8.72 3.16
CA SER A 225 3.31 9.18 4.17
C SER A 225 2.87 7.96 4.98
N ILE A 226 2.81 8.09 6.29
CA ILE A 226 2.32 7.05 7.20
C ILE A 226 1.12 7.64 7.92
N TRP A 227 -0.02 6.96 7.83
CA TRP A 227 -1.20 7.36 8.60
C TRP A 227 -0.98 7.11 10.09
N GLU A 228 -1.17 8.16 10.90
CA GLU A 228 -0.92 8.14 12.34
C GLU A 228 -2.14 7.67 13.14
N VAL A 229 -1.89 6.91 14.21
CA VAL A 229 -2.95 6.41 15.09
C VAL A 229 -3.65 7.53 15.84
N SER A 230 -2.98 8.67 16.08
CA SER A 230 -3.53 9.86 16.73
C SER A 230 -4.82 10.35 16.08
N GLU A 231 -5.03 10.09 14.79
CA GLU A 231 -6.27 10.41 14.08
C GLU A 231 -7.48 9.59 14.58
N LEU A 232 -7.24 8.50 15.30
CA LEU A 232 -8.26 7.64 15.91
C LEU A 232 -8.64 8.03 17.33
N ALA A 233 -7.94 8.98 17.94
CA ALA A 233 -8.19 9.43 19.31
C ALA A 233 -9.57 10.04 19.54
N VAL A 234 -10.23 10.47 18.46
CA VAL A 234 -11.56 11.09 18.50
C VAL A 234 -12.69 10.08 18.74
N PHE A 235 -12.46 8.78 18.50
CA PHE A 235 -13.48 7.76 18.68
C PHE A 235 -13.49 7.23 20.11
N ASP A 236 -14.69 7.01 20.67
CA ASP A 236 -14.86 6.38 21.99
C ASP A 236 -14.32 4.95 22.00
N ARG A 237 -14.45 4.27 20.86
CA ARG A 237 -14.08 2.86 20.70
C ARG A 237 -13.54 2.61 19.30
N VAL A 238 -12.41 1.90 19.23
CA VAL A 238 -11.83 1.42 17.97
C VAL A 238 -11.75 -0.10 18.00
N LEU A 239 -12.38 -0.74 17.01
CA LEU A 239 -12.37 -2.17 16.77
C LEU A 239 -11.77 -2.45 15.40
N LEU A 240 -10.73 -3.28 15.34
CA LEU A 240 -10.11 -3.74 14.10
C LEU A 240 -10.26 -5.24 13.97
N VAL A 241 -10.78 -5.72 12.85
CA VAL A 241 -10.83 -7.15 12.54
C VAL A 241 -10.04 -7.39 11.26
N GLY A 242 -8.99 -8.20 11.28
CA GLY A 242 -8.15 -8.41 10.10
C GLY A 242 -7.17 -9.55 10.30
N ASN A 243 -6.77 -10.23 9.23
CA ASN A 243 -5.88 -11.38 9.38
C ASN A 243 -4.47 -10.96 9.85
N ALA A 244 -3.88 -11.74 10.76
CA ALA A 244 -2.48 -11.59 11.21
C ALA A 244 -2.07 -10.14 11.55
N PHE A 245 -2.97 -9.35 12.14
CA PHE A 245 -2.72 -7.94 12.45
C PHE A 245 -1.49 -7.77 13.35
N SER A 246 -1.26 -8.70 14.28
CA SER A 246 -0.09 -8.71 15.17
C SER A 246 1.25 -8.73 14.45
N HIS A 247 1.29 -9.31 13.26
CA HIS A 247 2.48 -9.44 12.43
C HIS A 247 2.48 -8.48 11.23
N SER A 248 1.51 -7.55 11.18
CA SER A 248 1.37 -6.62 10.07
C SER A 248 2.36 -5.45 10.19
N VAL A 249 2.82 -4.97 9.03
CA VAL A 249 3.59 -3.72 8.93
C VAL A 249 2.81 -2.54 9.53
N SER A 250 1.48 -2.55 9.37
CA SER A 250 0.61 -1.52 9.91
C SER A 250 0.66 -1.45 11.44
N ARG A 251 0.53 -2.57 12.16
CA ARG A 251 0.62 -2.57 13.63
C ARG A 251 1.97 -2.04 14.11
N ARG A 252 3.06 -2.46 13.48
CA ARG A 252 4.40 -2.02 13.85
C ARG A 252 4.54 -0.51 13.71
N LEU A 253 4.18 0.03 12.54
CA LEU A 253 4.22 1.47 12.28
C LEU A 253 3.27 2.27 13.17
N MET A 254 2.08 1.75 13.45
CA MET A 254 1.15 2.34 14.41
C MET A 254 1.73 2.41 15.84
N SER A 255 2.58 1.46 16.20
CA SER A 255 3.26 1.41 17.51
C SER A 255 4.46 2.37 17.56
N GLU A 256 5.25 2.44 16.49
CA GLU A 256 6.45 3.28 16.41
C GLU A 256 6.14 4.75 16.11
N ARG A 257 5.03 5.02 15.41
CA ARG A 257 4.56 6.36 15.03
C ARG A 257 3.08 6.56 15.35
N PRO A 258 2.72 6.58 16.64
CA PRO A 258 1.35 6.84 17.06
C PRO A 258 0.90 8.29 16.78
N GLY A 259 1.84 9.21 16.54
CA GLY A 259 1.62 10.66 16.43
C GLY A 259 2.09 11.39 17.68
N ASP A 260 2.35 12.69 17.55
CA ASP A 260 2.95 13.51 18.61
C ASP A 260 2.07 13.50 19.88
N GLY A 261 2.68 13.13 21.02
CA GLY A 261 2.00 13.08 22.31
C GLY A 261 1.10 11.87 22.54
N TRP A 262 1.12 10.86 21.66
CA TRP A 262 0.27 9.67 21.75
C TRP A 262 1.06 8.36 21.90
N ARG A 263 0.41 7.33 22.44
CA ARG A 263 0.82 5.92 22.38
C ARG A 263 -0.36 5.03 22.00
N ALA A 264 -0.10 4.00 21.21
CA ALA A 264 -1.09 2.99 20.85
C ALA A 264 -1.02 1.78 21.82
N ASP A 265 -2.18 1.35 22.32
CA ASP A 265 -2.37 0.14 23.11
C ASP A 265 -3.24 -0.84 22.33
N PHE A 266 -2.71 -2.03 22.06
CA PHE A 266 -3.40 -3.03 21.25
C PHE A 266 -3.93 -4.15 22.16
N ARG A 267 -5.24 -4.33 22.16
CA ARG A 267 -5.91 -5.35 22.98
C ARG A 267 -6.57 -6.38 22.09
N GLN A 268 -6.01 -7.59 22.09
CA GLN A 268 -6.63 -8.68 21.37
C GLN A 268 -7.95 -9.08 22.05
N PHE A 269 -8.99 -9.32 21.26
CA PHE A 269 -10.23 -9.92 21.73
C PHE A 269 -10.58 -11.17 20.93
N SER A 270 -11.32 -12.08 21.56
CA SER A 270 -11.86 -13.27 20.93
C SER A 270 -13.26 -12.98 20.38
N LEU A 271 -13.57 -13.54 19.20
CA LEU A 271 -14.94 -13.47 18.68
C LEU A 271 -15.87 -14.32 19.56
N PRO A 272 -17.07 -13.84 19.90
CA PRO A 272 -18.05 -14.62 20.64
C PRO A 272 -18.65 -15.73 19.76
N GLY A 273 -18.46 -16.99 20.15
CA GLY A 273 -19.02 -18.18 19.51
C GLY A 273 -18.09 -19.39 19.55
N GLU A 274 -18.66 -20.60 19.47
CA GLU A 274 -17.88 -21.83 19.33
C GLU A 274 -17.18 -21.86 17.97
N ARG A 275 -15.92 -22.29 17.92
CA ARG A 275 -15.24 -22.61 16.65
C ARG A 275 -16.15 -23.59 15.91
N ARG A 276 -16.58 -23.23 14.69
CA ARG A 276 -17.38 -24.16 13.86
C ARG A 276 -16.62 -25.47 13.77
N SER A 277 -17.28 -26.58 14.08
CA SER A 277 -16.71 -27.90 13.85
C SER A 277 -16.36 -28.01 12.36
N VAL A 278 -15.10 -28.30 12.08
CA VAL A 278 -14.54 -28.38 10.73
C VAL A 278 -14.45 -29.87 10.38
N ALA A 279 -15.14 -30.31 9.33
CA ALA A 279 -15.03 -31.68 8.83
C ALA A 279 -13.57 -31.99 8.44
N PRO A 280 -13.04 -33.19 8.75
CA PRO A 280 -11.69 -33.59 8.36
C PRO A 280 -11.47 -33.45 6.86
N ARG A 281 -10.39 -32.79 6.44
CA ARG A 281 -10.12 -32.45 5.04
C ARG A 281 -8.62 -32.39 4.77
N ARG A 282 -8.25 -32.45 3.49
CA ARG A 282 -6.86 -32.40 3.03
C ARG A 282 -6.61 -31.21 2.10
N VAL A 283 -5.45 -30.59 2.24
CA VAL A 283 -4.95 -29.54 1.36
C VAL A 283 -3.67 -30.05 0.69
N VAL A 284 -3.64 -30.08 -0.64
CA VAL A 284 -2.42 -30.36 -1.41
C VAL A 284 -1.90 -29.05 -1.98
N ILE A 285 -0.73 -28.62 -1.52
CA ILE A 285 -0.08 -27.38 -1.94
C ILE A 285 1.06 -27.70 -2.89
N ARG A 286 0.89 -27.31 -4.15
CA ARG A 286 1.87 -27.49 -5.23
C ARG A 286 2.70 -26.24 -5.41
N TYR A 287 4.00 -26.43 -5.58
CA TYR A 287 4.94 -25.36 -5.89
C TYR A 287 5.93 -25.80 -6.96
N PHE A 288 6.45 -24.84 -7.74
CA PHE A 288 7.15 -25.15 -8.99
C PHE A 288 8.66 -24.87 -8.94
N THR A 289 9.13 -24.16 -7.91
CA THR A 289 10.55 -23.82 -7.76
C THR A 289 10.89 -23.46 -6.32
N GLU A 290 12.17 -23.51 -5.94
CA GLU A 290 12.66 -23.01 -4.65
C GLU A 290 13.10 -21.54 -4.70
N HIS A 291 13.36 -20.99 -5.90
CA HIS A 291 13.78 -19.59 -5.98
C HIS A 291 12.57 -18.65 -5.92
N ALA A 292 12.69 -17.57 -5.14
CA ALA A 292 11.61 -16.61 -4.97
C ALA A 292 11.22 -15.91 -6.29
N GLY A 293 9.92 -15.92 -6.58
CA GLY A 293 9.33 -15.20 -7.70
C GLY A 293 9.38 -13.68 -7.54
N SER A 294 9.40 -12.96 -8.67
CA SER A 294 9.09 -11.53 -8.67
C SER A 294 8.60 -11.07 -10.03
N THR A 295 7.68 -10.11 -10.05
CA THR A 295 7.14 -9.55 -11.30
C THR A 295 8.23 -8.97 -12.20
N SER A 296 9.26 -8.32 -11.63
CA SER A 296 10.39 -7.83 -12.42
C SER A 296 11.23 -8.97 -13.01
N PHE A 297 11.39 -10.09 -12.30
CA PHE A 297 12.09 -11.26 -12.84
C PHE A 297 11.32 -11.85 -14.01
N TRP A 298 10.02 -12.10 -13.80
CA TRP A 298 9.12 -12.69 -14.79
C TRP A 298 8.94 -11.87 -16.06
N THR A 299 9.07 -10.55 -15.98
CA THR A 299 8.83 -9.65 -17.13
C THR A 299 10.10 -9.22 -17.85
N LYS A 300 11.24 -9.07 -17.14
CA LYS A 300 12.46 -8.47 -17.71
C LYS A 300 13.56 -9.47 -18.06
N HIS A 301 13.42 -10.74 -17.68
CA HIS A 301 14.43 -11.77 -17.91
C HIS A 301 13.83 -12.93 -18.69
N SER A 302 14.54 -13.41 -19.71
CA SER A 302 14.11 -14.55 -20.54
C SER A 302 13.81 -15.79 -19.71
N ASP A 303 14.64 -16.09 -18.72
CA ASP A 303 14.43 -17.25 -17.84
C ASP A 303 13.19 -17.08 -16.98
N GLY A 304 12.92 -15.86 -16.51
CA GLY A 304 11.70 -15.54 -15.76
C GLY A 304 10.44 -15.65 -16.61
N GLN A 305 10.50 -15.22 -17.87
CA GLN A 305 9.42 -15.37 -18.83
C GLN A 305 9.14 -16.85 -19.11
N ARG A 306 10.20 -17.64 -19.34
CA ARG A 306 10.12 -19.10 -19.49
C ARG A 306 9.48 -19.74 -18.27
N CYS A 307 9.88 -19.35 -17.05
CA CYS A 307 9.26 -19.87 -15.82
C CYS A 307 7.74 -19.71 -15.83
N ILE A 308 7.24 -18.51 -16.12
CA ILE A 308 5.79 -18.25 -16.11
C ILE A 308 5.07 -19.01 -17.21
N GLN A 309 5.63 -19.08 -18.42
CA GLN A 309 5.02 -19.83 -19.52
C GLN A 309 4.88 -21.32 -19.16
N THR A 310 5.94 -21.91 -18.62
CA THR A 310 5.96 -23.32 -18.27
C THR A 310 5.03 -23.65 -17.09
N VAL A 311 5.01 -22.82 -16.05
CA VAL A 311 4.06 -22.96 -14.93
C VAL A 311 2.61 -22.77 -15.40
N ALA A 312 2.34 -21.77 -16.24
CA ALA A 312 1.00 -21.51 -16.75
C ALA A 312 0.49 -22.66 -17.63
N ALA A 313 1.35 -23.21 -18.50
CA ALA A 313 1.02 -24.37 -19.31
C ALA A 313 0.71 -25.61 -18.46
N TRP A 314 1.49 -25.83 -17.39
CA TRP A 314 1.21 -26.92 -16.45
C TRP A 314 -0.15 -26.73 -15.77
N ILE A 315 -0.44 -25.53 -15.24
CA ILE A 315 -1.73 -25.24 -14.60
C ILE A 315 -2.88 -25.49 -15.58
N ALA A 316 -2.79 -24.97 -16.80
CA ALA A 316 -3.82 -25.14 -17.83
C ALA A 316 -4.13 -26.62 -18.14
N ALA A 317 -3.12 -27.49 -18.07
CA ALA A 317 -3.26 -28.92 -18.32
C ALA A 317 -3.78 -29.72 -17.11
N HIS A 318 -3.61 -29.24 -15.88
CA HIS A 318 -3.85 -30.02 -14.66
C HIS A 318 -4.97 -29.49 -13.74
N THR A 319 -5.63 -28.39 -14.11
CA THR A 319 -6.76 -27.85 -13.32
C THR A 319 -8.09 -27.95 -14.07
N PRO A 320 -9.15 -28.49 -13.44
CA PRO A 320 -10.49 -28.56 -14.02
C PRO A 320 -11.14 -27.18 -14.12
N ALA A 321 -11.81 -26.88 -15.25
CA ALA A 321 -12.31 -25.55 -15.54
C ALA A 321 -13.45 -25.08 -14.62
N ASP A 322 -14.30 -26.00 -14.16
CA ASP A 322 -15.53 -25.74 -13.40
C ASP A 322 -15.28 -25.50 -11.91
N THR A 323 -14.17 -25.97 -11.37
CA THR A 323 -13.84 -25.89 -9.94
C THR A 323 -12.52 -25.16 -9.66
N HIS A 324 -11.96 -24.48 -10.67
CA HIS A 324 -10.70 -23.75 -10.58
C HIS A 324 -10.91 -22.24 -10.58
N MET A 325 -10.32 -21.58 -9.59
CA MET A 325 -10.12 -20.13 -9.59
C MET A 325 -8.63 -19.80 -9.69
N PHE A 326 -8.29 -18.72 -10.39
CA PHE A 326 -6.90 -18.32 -10.53
C PHE A 326 -6.67 -16.81 -10.55
N ALA A 327 -5.47 -16.40 -10.12
CA ALA A 327 -5.04 -15.01 -10.11
C ALA A 327 -3.53 -14.87 -10.40
N ALA A 328 -3.13 -13.70 -10.90
CA ALA A 328 -1.73 -13.33 -11.10
C ALA A 328 -1.52 -11.81 -11.06
N ASN A 329 -0.26 -11.37 -11.02
CA ASN A 329 0.04 -9.95 -11.25
C ASN A 329 -0.37 -9.53 -12.68
N ARG A 330 -0.92 -8.33 -12.82
CA ARG A 330 -1.37 -7.78 -14.12
C ARG A 330 -0.29 -7.85 -15.22
N LEU A 331 0.96 -7.61 -14.86
CA LEU A 331 2.08 -7.58 -15.80
C LEU A 331 2.47 -8.95 -16.38
N ILE A 332 1.94 -10.04 -15.84
CA ILE A 332 2.16 -11.40 -16.36
C ILE A 332 0.87 -12.04 -16.89
N GLU A 333 -0.18 -11.25 -17.15
CA GLU A 333 -1.43 -11.79 -17.66
C GLU A 333 -1.32 -12.37 -19.07
N ALA A 334 -0.51 -11.76 -19.94
CA ALA A 334 -0.32 -12.21 -21.31
C ALA A 334 0.11 -13.68 -21.41
N PRO A 335 1.17 -14.16 -20.72
CA PRO A 335 1.54 -15.58 -20.77
C PRO A 335 0.48 -16.51 -20.18
N LEU A 336 -0.30 -16.08 -19.18
CA LEU A 336 -1.40 -16.88 -18.63
C LEU A 336 -2.54 -17.07 -19.64
N THR A 337 -2.91 -16.00 -20.35
CA THR A 337 -3.91 -16.05 -21.43
C THR A 337 -3.42 -16.91 -22.59
N GLN A 338 -2.14 -16.80 -22.97
CA GLN A 338 -1.52 -17.63 -24.01
C GLN A 338 -1.53 -19.12 -23.66
N ALA A 339 -1.30 -19.46 -22.39
CA ALA A 339 -1.38 -20.83 -21.91
C ALA A 339 -2.82 -21.36 -21.81
N GLN A 340 -3.83 -20.52 -22.01
CA GLN A 340 -5.25 -20.89 -21.92
C GLN A 340 -5.63 -21.52 -20.58
N ILE A 341 -5.17 -20.94 -19.47
CA ILE A 341 -5.61 -21.36 -18.13
C ILE A 341 -7.13 -21.27 -18.04
N LYS A 342 -7.77 -22.41 -17.73
CA LYS A 342 -9.22 -22.53 -17.60
C LYS A 342 -9.67 -22.19 -16.19
N GLY A 343 -10.91 -21.73 -16.06
CA GLY A 343 -11.55 -21.45 -14.77
C GLY A 343 -11.85 -19.97 -14.53
N LEU A 344 -12.26 -19.67 -13.30
CA LEU A 344 -12.65 -18.33 -12.91
C LEU A 344 -11.43 -17.47 -12.60
N ARG A 345 -11.20 -16.47 -13.47
CA ARG A 345 -10.13 -15.50 -13.25
C ARG A 345 -10.56 -14.43 -12.25
N LEU A 346 -9.72 -14.20 -11.25
CA LEU A 346 -9.93 -13.23 -10.19
C LEU A 346 -8.71 -12.29 -10.05
N THR A 347 -8.89 -11.17 -9.36
CA THR A 347 -7.75 -10.36 -8.92
C THR A 347 -7.11 -10.98 -7.67
N PRO A 348 -5.80 -10.82 -7.42
CA PRO A 348 -5.18 -11.36 -6.20
C PRO A 348 -5.85 -10.85 -4.91
N GLY A 349 -6.22 -9.57 -4.87
CA GLY A 349 -6.91 -8.94 -3.74
C GLY A 349 -8.43 -9.08 -3.80
N VAL A 350 -8.96 -10.31 -3.78
CA VAL A 350 -10.40 -10.53 -3.62
C VAL A 350 -10.79 -10.37 -2.16
N ALA A 351 -11.53 -9.30 -1.84
CA ALA A 351 -12.09 -9.06 -0.51
C ALA A 351 -13.50 -9.68 -0.36
N GLY A 352 -13.84 -10.13 0.85
CA GLY A 352 -15.21 -10.40 1.33
C GLY A 352 -16.03 -11.54 0.71
N SER A 353 -15.91 -11.86 -0.58
CA SER A 353 -16.93 -12.65 -1.29
C SER A 353 -17.00 -14.13 -0.88
N ASN A 354 -18.22 -14.66 -0.74
CA ASN A 354 -18.53 -16.10 -0.57
C ASN A 354 -18.84 -16.78 -1.91
N GLU A 355 -18.86 -16.05 -3.01
CA GLU A 355 -19.22 -16.53 -4.36
C GLU A 355 -18.33 -17.68 -4.87
N TYR A 356 -17.13 -17.84 -4.30
CA TYR A 356 -16.11 -18.77 -4.79
C TYR A 356 -15.96 -20.01 -3.92
N ASP A 357 -16.79 -20.17 -2.90
CA ASP A 357 -16.69 -21.24 -1.91
C ASP A 357 -17.05 -22.65 -2.44
N SER A 358 -17.39 -22.78 -3.72
CA SER A 358 -17.55 -24.06 -4.43
C SER A 358 -16.26 -24.53 -5.11
N HIS A 359 -15.22 -23.69 -5.21
CA HIS A 359 -14.02 -24.00 -6.00
C HIS A 359 -13.00 -24.81 -5.18
N GLN A 360 -12.65 -25.99 -5.68
CA GLN A 360 -11.69 -26.90 -5.02
C GLN A 360 -10.24 -26.63 -5.40
N HIS A 361 -10.01 -26.01 -6.58
CA HIS A 361 -8.70 -25.67 -7.10
C HIS A 361 -8.46 -24.16 -7.05
N ALA A 362 -7.30 -23.76 -6.55
CA ALA A 362 -6.87 -22.36 -6.50
C ALA A 362 -5.43 -22.23 -7.02
N SER A 363 -5.20 -21.43 -8.07
CA SER A 363 -3.84 -21.13 -8.53
C SER A 363 -3.53 -19.65 -8.41
N ILE A 364 -2.41 -19.31 -7.78
CA ILE A 364 -1.99 -17.91 -7.68
C ILE A 364 -0.49 -17.75 -7.95
N ILE A 365 -0.19 -17.03 -9.04
CA ILE A 365 1.17 -16.67 -9.43
C ILE A 365 1.36 -15.18 -9.13
N TYR A 366 1.75 -14.89 -7.89
CA TYR A 366 1.74 -13.54 -7.36
C TYR A 366 3.05 -13.19 -6.67
N SER A 367 3.47 -11.94 -6.84
CA SER A 367 4.50 -11.31 -6.02
C SER A 367 4.13 -9.88 -5.68
N ALA A 368 4.47 -9.47 -4.46
CA ALA A 368 4.27 -8.11 -3.95
C ALA A 368 5.54 -7.61 -3.23
N LYS A 369 6.70 -7.84 -3.86
CA LYS A 369 7.98 -7.40 -3.32
C LYS A 369 8.08 -5.88 -3.29
N LEU A 370 8.85 -5.37 -2.33
CA LEU A 370 9.21 -3.96 -2.29
C LEU A 370 9.86 -3.50 -3.59
N THR A 371 9.41 -2.37 -4.09
CA THR A 371 10.19 -1.57 -5.03
C THR A 371 11.47 -1.08 -4.33
N PRO A 372 12.57 -0.82 -5.07
CA PRO A 372 13.80 -0.29 -4.48
C PRO A 372 13.62 1.00 -3.67
N GLN A 373 12.54 1.74 -3.90
CA GLN A 373 12.25 3.01 -3.24
C GLN A 373 11.41 2.81 -1.99
N GLU A 374 10.42 1.92 -2.01
CA GLU A 374 9.77 1.46 -0.78
C GLU A 374 10.79 0.84 0.18
N GLU A 375 11.75 0.06 -0.34
CA GLU A 375 12.86 -0.51 0.44
C GLU A 375 13.64 0.59 1.19
N LYS A 376 13.87 1.75 0.55
CA LYS A 376 14.53 2.89 1.20
C LYS A 376 13.64 3.60 2.22
N ALA A 377 12.37 3.81 1.89
CA ALA A 377 11.43 4.50 2.78
C ALA A 377 11.17 3.67 4.04
N LEU A 378 10.93 2.36 3.88
CA LEU A 378 10.64 1.46 4.99
C LEU A 378 11.88 1.13 5.84
N ALA A 379 13.08 1.20 5.26
CA ALA A 379 14.33 1.10 6.02
C ALA A 379 14.49 2.20 7.08
N LEU A 380 13.86 3.37 6.91
CA LEU A 380 13.84 4.43 7.93
C LEU A 380 13.12 4.01 9.21
N PHE A 381 12.24 3.01 9.11
CA PHE A 381 11.46 2.46 10.22
C PHE A 381 11.98 1.07 10.62
N HIS A 382 13.18 0.70 10.14
CA HIS A 382 13.77 -0.61 10.40
C HIS A 382 12.86 -1.80 10.02
N ILE A 383 11.98 -1.60 9.04
CA ILE A 383 11.08 -2.65 8.56
C ILE A 383 11.85 -3.54 7.58
N ASP A 384 11.88 -4.84 7.88
CA ASP A 384 12.56 -5.81 7.05
C ASP A 384 11.78 -6.07 5.75
N PRO A 385 12.43 -6.16 4.57
CA PRO A 385 11.79 -6.58 3.33
C PRO A 385 10.98 -7.88 3.42
N ASP A 386 11.39 -8.83 4.25
CA ASP A 386 10.69 -10.09 4.46
C ASP A 386 9.42 -9.93 5.30
N GLU A 387 9.37 -8.96 6.22
CA GLU A 387 8.12 -8.58 6.92
C GLU A 387 7.09 -8.05 5.92
N VAL A 388 7.53 -7.21 4.98
CA VAL A 388 6.66 -6.72 3.91
C VAL A 388 6.22 -7.85 2.99
N ARG A 389 7.16 -8.73 2.59
CA ARG A 389 6.83 -9.91 1.77
C ARG A 389 5.76 -10.75 2.47
N ARG A 390 5.92 -11.06 3.75
CA ARG A 390 4.91 -11.77 4.54
C ARG A 390 3.58 -11.03 4.51
N SER A 391 3.57 -9.76 4.91
CA SER A 391 2.34 -8.97 5.07
C SER A 391 1.61 -8.65 3.77
N ARG A 392 2.29 -8.54 2.62
CA ARG A 392 1.67 -8.14 1.34
C ARG A 392 1.52 -9.29 0.35
N GLU A 393 2.51 -10.17 0.28
CA GLU A 393 2.51 -11.28 -0.69
C GLU A 393 1.83 -12.50 -0.10
N PHE A 394 2.34 -12.99 1.04
CA PHE A 394 1.87 -14.24 1.61
C PHE A 394 0.44 -14.12 2.16
N GLU A 395 0.12 -13.01 2.82
CA GLU A 395 -1.26 -12.74 3.26
C GLU A 395 -2.24 -12.63 2.10
N THR A 396 -1.86 -11.99 0.98
CA THR A 396 -2.73 -11.93 -0.21
C THR A 396 -2.95 -13.33 -0.81
N ILE A 397 -1.89 -14.14 -0.90
CA ILE A 397 -1.98 -15.53 -1.36
C ILE A 397 -2.89 -16.35 -0.46
N LEU A 398 -2.72 -16.21 0.86
CA LEU A 398 -3.55 -16.86 1.86
C LEU A 398 -5.02 -16.47 1.71
N GLN A 399 -5.31 -15.17 1.69
CA GLN A 399 -6.67 -14.66 1.49
C GLN A 399 -7.30 -15.19 0.20
N PHE A 400 -6.51 -15.28 -0.89
CA PHE A 400 -6.96 -15.80 -2.17
C PHE A 400 -7.33 -17.28 -2.12
N VAL A 401 -6.43 -18.15 -1.66
CA VAL A 401 -6.70 -19.60 -1.63
C VAL A 401 -7.82 -19.96 -0.65
N PHE A 402 -7.95 -19.17 0.43
CA PHE A 402 -9.07 -19.25 1.36
C PHE A 402 -10.38 -18.68 0.81
N ARG A 403 -10.49 -18.26 -0.45
CA ARG A 403 -11.81 -17.98 -1.08
C ARG A 403 -12.54 -19.23 -1.55
N GLY A 404 -11.82 -20.34 -1.70
CA GLY A 404 -12.35 -21.58 -2.22
C GLY A 404 -13.14 -22.38 -1.18
N ILE A 405 -13.35 -23.65 -1.49
CA ILE A 405 -14.16 -24.59 -0.71
C ILE A 405 -13.69 -24.82 0.72
N ILE A 406 -12.42 -24.51 1.02
CA ILE A 406 -11.85 -24.65 2.36
C ILE A 406 -12.63 -23.87 3.44
N ARG A 407 -13.35 -22.81 3.04
CA ARG A 407 -14.19 -22.01 3.96
C ARG A 407 -15.41 -22.76 4.47
N ARG A 408 -15.89 -23.76 3.75
CA ARG A 408 -17.10 -24.51 4.09
C ARG A 408 -16.81 -25.46 5.25
N PRO A 409 -17.40 -25.26 6.44
CA PRO A 409 -17.13 -26.10 7.61
C PRO A 409 -17.47 -27.58 7.38
N GLU A 410 -18.45 -27.87 6.52
CA GLU A 410 -18.91 -29.20 6.17
C GLU A 410 -18.07 -29.92 5.10
N PHE A 411 -17.15 -29.21 4.44
CA PHE A 411 -16.33 -29.82 3.38
C PHE A 411 -15.32 -30.82 3.96
N GLY A 412 -15.50 -32.10 3.63
CA GLY A 412 -14.59 -33.19 4.04
C GLY A 412 -13.67 -33.72 2.93
N GLY A 413 -13.48 -32.96 1.84
CA GLY A 413 -12.75 -33.41 0.66
C GLY A 413 -11.28 -32.99 0.61
N THR A 414 -10.70 -33.02 -0.59
CA THR A 414 -9.36 -32.50 -0.88
C THR A 414 -9.46 -31.20 -1.67
N CYS A 415 -8.71 -30.18 -1.29
CA CYS A 415 -8.51 -28.98 -2.10
C CYS A 415 -7.06 -28.86 -2.58
N PHE A 416 -6.86 -28.20 -3.72
CA PHE A 416 -5.58 -28.11 -4.40
C PHE A 416 -5.18 -26.65 -4.58
N TRP A 417 -4.03 -26.27 -4.02
CA TRP A 417 -3.48 -24.92 -4.13
C TRP A 417 -2.19 -24.95 -4.93
N ASN A 418 -2.08 -24.14 -5.98
CA ASN A 418 -0.87 -24.01 -6.78
C ASN A 418 -0.27 -22.62 -6.55
N VAL A 419 0.95 -22.58 -6.02
CA VAL A 419 1.73 -21.35 -5.78
C VAL A 419 3.05 -21.41 -6.50
N TYR A 420 3.74 -20.28 -6.66
CA TYR A 420 4.94 -20.23 -7.49
C TYR A 420 6.13 -20.93 -6.83
N ASP A 421 6.46 -20.53 -5.60
CA ASP A 421 7.69 -20.96 -4.91
C ASP A 421 7.47 -21.68 -3.58
N GLY A 422 8.51 -22.39 -3.14
CA GLY A 422 8.50 -23.19 -1.92
C GLY A 422 8.26 -22.37 -0.65
N ASP A 423 8.68 -21.10 -0.59
CA ASP A 423 8.42 -20.25 0.59
C ASP A 423 6.93 -19.95 0.72
N GLN A 424 6.26 -19.64 -0.40
CA GLN A 424 4.81 -19.44 -0.43
C GLN A 424 4.08 -20.70 0.05
N ALA A 425 4.52 -21.88 -0.41
CA ALA A 425 3.91 -23.15 -0.03
C ALA A 425 4.12 -23.49 1.45
N ARG A 426 5.35 -23.32 1.95
CA ARG A 426 5.69 -23.54 3.37
C ARG A 426 4.92 -22.59 4.29
N PHE A 427 4.76 -21.32 3.89
CA PHE A 427 3.95 -20.37 4.64
C PHE A 427 2.48 -20.84 4.76
N LEU A 428 1.87 -21.22 3.64
CA LEU A 428 0.49 -21.70 3.63
C LEU A 428 0.31 -22.97 4.47
N LYS A 429 1.25 -23.93 4.38
CA LYS A 429 1.25 -25.13 5.22
C LYS A 429 1.31 -24.78 6.70
N ALA A 430 2.28 -23.98 7.11
CA ALA A 430 2.44 -23.57 8.50
C ALA A 430 1.15 -22.92 9.02
N PHE A 431 0.53 -22.03 8.24
CA PHE A 431 -0.72 -21.38 8.62
C PHE A 431 -1.87 -22.39 8.82
N VAL A 432 -2.09 -23.29 7.86
CA VAL A 432 -3.18 -24.28 7.91
C VAL A 432 -3.01 -25.25 9.09
N GLU A 433 -1.78 -25.70 9.33
CA GLU A 433 -1.44 -26.61 10.44
C GLU A 433 -1.57 -25.92 11.81
N GLU A 434 -1.04 -24.69 11.95
CA GLU A 434 -1.13 -23.89 13.19
C GLU A 434 -2.59 -23.67 13.63
N HIS A 435 -3.50 -23.52 12.67
CA HIS A 435 -4.91 -23.30 12.93
C HIS A 435 -5.75 -24.58 12.95
N GLY A 436 -5.14 -25.76 12.76
CA GLY A 436 -5.83 -27.06 12.77
C GLY A 436 -6.92 -27.17 11.71
N MET A 437 -6.72 -26.57 10.54
CA MET A 437 -7.78 -26.46 9.52
C MET A 437 -7.89 -27.66 8.59
N ALA A 438 -6.77 -28.32 8.31
CA ALA A 438 -6.68 -29.47 7.41
C ALA A 438 -5.36 -30.22 7.61
N GLU A 439 -5.31 -31.45 7.12
CA GLU A 439 -4.04 -32.12 6.84
C GLU A 439 -3.40 -31.52 5.58
N VAL A 440 -2.10 -31.26 5.60
CA VAL A 440 -1.41 -30.57 4.49
C VAL A 440 -0.30 -31.42 3.89
N GLU A 441 -0.31 -31.53 2.57
CA GLU A 441 0.80 -32.08 1.79
C GLU A 441 1.45 -30.99 0.93
N LEU A 442 2.79 -30.93 0.94
CA LEU A 442 3.54 -30.15 -0.04
C LEU A 442 4.00 -31.05 -1.18
N GLN A 443 3.76 -30.61 -2.41
CA GLN A 443 4.18 -31.31 -3.61
C GLN A 443 5.03 -30.38 -4.49
N TYR A 444 6.33 -30.69 -4.61
CA TYR A 444 7.16 -30.06 -5.63
C TYR A 444 6.77 -30.60 -7.00
N VAL A 445 6.43 -29.69 -7.93
CA VAL A 445 6.09 -30.03 -9.31
C VAL A 445 7.24 -29.59 -10.20
N ASP A 446 8.05 -30.57 -10.60
CA ASP A 446 9.12 -30.30 -11.55
C ASP A 446 8.56 -30.04 -12.94
N VAL A 447 8.67 -28.79 -13.37
CA VAL A 447 8.32 -28.37 -14.73
C VAL A 447 9.57 -27.96 -15.52
N GLY A 448 10.76 -28.36 -15.10
CA GLY A 448 12.02 -28.03 -15.77
C GLY A 448 12.51 -26.60 -15.53
N ILE A 449 12.18 -26.03 -14.36
CA ILE A 449 12.58 -24.67 -13.95
C ILE A 449 13.38 -24.65 -12.64
N GLY A 450 13.56 -25.80 -11.97
CA GLY A 450 14.22 -25.89 -10.67
C GLY A 450 15.68 -25.41 -10.67
N ASP A 451 16.39 -25.61 -11.78
CA ASP A 451 17.80 -25.23 -11.93
C ASP A 451 18.01 -23.75 -12.30
N ILE A 452 16.92 -22.99 -12.50
CA ILE A 452 17.03 -21.58 -12.90
C ILE A 452 17.52 -20.74 -11.72
N VAL A 453 18.75 -20.25 -11.83
CA VAL A 453 19.33 -19.34 -10.83
C VAL A 453 18.94 -17.91 -11.15
N ARG A 454 18.16 -17.31 -10.25
CA ARG A 454 17.77 -15.90 -10.39
C ARG A 454 19.02 -14.99 -10.40
N PRO A 455 19.12 -14.02 -11.32
CA PRO A 455 20.18 -13.03 -11.29
C PRO A 455 20.23 -12.34 -9.93
N LYS A 456 21.37 -12.41 -9.24
CA LYS A 456 21.56 -11.71 -7.97
C LYS A 456 21.35 -10.22 -8.23
N LYS A 457 20.43 -9.60 -7.48
CA LYS A 457 20.26 -8.15 -7.48
C LYS A 457 21.61 -7.58 -7.03
N HIS A 458 22.36 -6.95 -7.93
CA HIS A 458 23.53 -6.17 -7.52
C HIS A 458 23.01 -5.08 -6.58
N ARG A 459 23.10 -5.31 -5.26
CA ARG A 459 22.85 -4.26 -4.27
C ARG A 459 23.81 -3.14 -4.60
N LYS A 460 23.30 -2.03 -5.14
CA LYS A 460 24.08 -0.79 -5.15
C LYS A 460 24.40 -0.52 -3.68
N ALA A 461 25.67 -0.37 -3.35
CA ALA A 461 26.08 0.05 -2.02
C ALA A 461 25.22 1.26 -1.60
N VAL A 462 24.73 1.25 -0.38
CA VAL A 462 23.94 2.31 0.25
C VAL A 462 24.85 2.99 1.29
N GLY A 463 24.62 4.27 1.57
CA GLY A 463 25.45 5.06 2.51
C GLY A 463 26.73 5.62 1.88
N ASP A 464 27.75 5.85 2.71
CA ASP A 464 29.00 6.54 2.33
C ASP A 464 29.69 5.94 1.09
N ALA A 465 29.56 4.63 0.89
CA ALA A 465 30.10 3.94 -0.29
C ALA A 465 29.35 4.28 -1.59
N ALA A 466 28.05 4.59 -1.51
CA ALA A 466 27.24 5.09 -2.61
C ALA A 466 27.65 6.53 -2.97
N ASP A 467 27.85 7.36 -1.94
CA ASP A 467 28.23 8.76 -2.08
C ASP A 467 29.66 8.91 -2.60
N ALA A 468 30.59 8.08 -2.13
CA ALA A 468 31.93 7.98 -2.68
C ALA A 468 31.93 7.56 -4.17
N ARG A 469 31.05 6.63 -4.56
CA ARG A 469 30.88 6.23 -5.97
C ARG A 469 30.22 7.33 -6.81
N LYS A 470 29.23 8.06 -6.27
CA LYS A 470 28.58 9.20 -6.94
C LYS A 470 29.57 10.36 -7.11
N ALA A 471 30.37 10.66 -6.09
CA ALA A 471 31.46 11.63 -6.12
C ALA A 471 32.55 11.24 -7.14
N LYS A 472 32.97 9.96 -7.18
CA LYS A 472 33.91 9.46 -8.19
C LYS A 472 33.35 9.57 -9.61
N ARG A 473 32.07 9.23 -9.81
CA ARG A 473 31.39 9.41 -11.11
C ARG A 473 31.30 10.87 -11.52
N ARG A 474 30.99 11.78 -10.59
CA ARG A 474 30.99 13.24 -10.84
C ARG A 474 32.38 13.72 -11.26
N ARG A 475 33.44 13.34 -10.53
CA ARG A 475 34.83 13.67 -10.89
C ARG A 475 35.21 13.17 -12.29
N ASN A 476 34.97 11.89 -12.58
CA ASN A 476 35.27 11.33 -13.90
C ASN A 476 34.48 12.01 -15.03
N ASN A 477 33.22 12.40 -14.78
CA ASN A 477 32.43 13.11 -15.78
C ASN A 477 32.97 14.53 -16.01
N THR A 478 33.33 15.25 -14.95
CA THR A 478 33.96 16.57 -15.05
C THR A 478 35.28 16.52 -15.83
N GLU A 479 36.11 15.50 -15.59
CA GLU A 479 37.36 15.27 -16.34
C GLU A 479 37.08 14.98 -17.82
N ARG A 480 36.12 14.10 -18.14
CA ARG A 480 35.74 13.81 -19.53
C ARG A 480 35.24 15.05 -20.26
N VAL A 481 34.41 15.86 -19.60
CA VAL A 481 33.89 17.11 -20.16
C VAL A 481 35.02 18.13 -20.37
N ARG A 482 35.97 18.23 -19.43
CA ARG A 482 37.14 19.10 -19.56
C ARG A 482 38.03 18.68 -20.72
N ALA A 483 38.40 17.40 -20.80
CA ALA A 483 39.20 16.85 -21.89
C ALA A 483 38.52 17.05 -23.26
N HIS A 484 37.20 16.89 -23.32
CA HIS A 484 36.43 17.16 -24.54
C HIS A 484 36.47 18.64 -24.95
N ARG A 485 36.33 19.55 -23.97
CA ARG A 485 36.42 21.01 -24.21
C ARG A 485 37.82 21.42 -24.67
N GLU A 486 38.86 20.85 -24.07
CA GLU A 486 40.26 21.10 -24.45
C GLU A 486 40.53 20.57 -25.87
N ARG A 487 40.05 19.37 -26.22
CA ARG A 487 40.16 18.83 -27.57
C ARG A 487 39.44 19.70 -28.60
N LYS A 488 38.18 20.10 -28.34
CA LYS A 488 37.45 21.02 -29.23
C LYS A 488 38.11 22.40 -29.34
N LYS A 489 38.74 22.89 -28.28
CA LYS A 489 39.50 24.15 -28.31
C LYS A 489 40.74 23.98 -29.19
N ALA A 490 41.48 22.89 -29.05
CA ALA A 490 42.64 22.58 -29.89
C ALA A 490 42.25 22.41 -31.37
N GLU A 491 41.16 21.69 -31.65
CA GLU A 491 40.59 21.55 -33.01
C GLU A 491 40.24 22.92 -33.62
N ARG A 492 39.60 23.82 -32.85
CA ARG A 492 39.28 25.20 -33.30
C ARG A 492 40.50 26.10 -33.48
N VAL A 493 41.55 25.88 -32.69
CA VAL A 493 42.83 26.59 -32.87
C VAL A 493 43.52 26.10 -34.13
N ALA A 494 43.54 24.79 -34.37
CA ALA A 494 44.12 24.18 -35.57
C ALA A 494 43.35 24.56 -36.85
N SER A 495 42.03 24.71 -36.80
CA SER A 495 41.21 25.14 -37.93
C SER A 495 41.25 26.65 -38.21
N GLY A 496 41.93 27.44 -37.36
CA GLY A 496 41.97 28.91 -37.49
C GLY A 496 40.71 29.64 -37.02
N ASP A 497 39.68 28.92 -36.55
CA ASP A 497 38.40 29.49 -36.10
C ASP A 497 38.40 29.98 -34.65
N HIS A 498 39.54 29.94 -33.96
CA HIS A 498 39.61 30.37 -32.57
C HIS A 498 39.61 31.89 -32.42
N ARG A 499 38.42 32.49 -32.31
CA ARG A 499 38.28 33.88 -31.84
C ARG A 499 38.54 33.93 -30.33
N GLY A 500 39.67 34.50 -29.94
CA GLY A 500 39.95 34.79 -28.53
C GLY A 500 38.84 35.64 -27.91
N ARG A 501 38.65 35.56 -26.58
CA ARG A 501 37.72 36.44 -25.83
C ARG A 501 38.25 37.88 -25.86
N GLY A 502 38.07 38.56 -26.99
CA GLY A 502 38.28 39.99 -27.15
C GLY A 502 36.97 40.72 -26.90
N ARG A 503 36.96 41.62 -25.91
CA ARG A 503 35.91 42.63 -25.76
C ARG A 503 35.95 43.53 -27.01
N PRO A 504 34.82 43.83 -27.67
CA PRO A 504 34.81 44.70 -28.86
C PRO A 504 35.53 46.01 -28.54
N ARG A 505 36.47 46.42 -29.41
CA ARG A 505 37.16 47.71 -29.30
C ARG A 505 36.10 48.81 -29.38
N LYS A 506 36.08 49.68 -28.38
CA LYS A 506 35.24 50.87 -28.33
C LYS A 506 35.93 51.92 -29.21
N ASP A 507 35.42 52.15 -30.41
CA ASP A 507 35.91 53.21 -31.29
C ASP A 507 35.67 54.57 -30.60
N GLY A 508 36.76 55.19 -30.16
CA GLY A 508 36.79 56.54 -29.63
C GLY A 508 36.91 57.53 -30.78
N GLY A 509 35.89 58.38 -30.93
CA GLY A 509 35.86 59.43 -31.94
C GLY A 509 36.70 60.66 -31.60
N THR A 510 36.95 61.46 -32.63
CA THR A 510 37.22 62.91 -32.64
C THR A 510 37.36 63.31 -34.11
N LYS A 511 36.99 64.48 -34.63
CA LYS A 511 36.46 65.75 -34.12
C LYS A 511 36.08 66.56 -35.38
N ALA A 512 35.07 67.40 -35.31
CA ALA A 512 34.99 68.60 -36.16
C ALA A 512 34.61 69.79 -35.27
N SER A 513 35.46 70.80 -35.30
CA SER A 513 35.27 72.19 -34.84
C SER A 513 36.11 73.06 -35.78
N PRO A 514 35.90 74.37 -35.88
CA PRO A 514 34.81 75.20 -35.36
C PRO A 514 33.71 75.46 -36.40
#